data_AF-A0A520GTJ1-F1
#
_entry.id   AF-A0A520GTJ1-F1
#
_cell.length_a   1.000
_cell.length_b   1.000
_cell.length_c   1.000
_cell.angle_alpha   90.00
_cell.angle_beta   90.00
_cell.angle_gamma   90.00
#
_symmetry.space_group_name_H-M   'P 1'
#
loop_
_entity.id
_entity.type
_entity.pdbx_description
1 polymer ?
#
loop_
_entity_poly.entity_id
_entity_poly.type
_entity_poly.pdbx_seq_one_letter_code
_entity_poly.pdbx_strand_id
1 'polypeptide(L)' 'MENSGKFALITGASSGIGYELAKLFAKDNYNLVLVARNEENLKQAATDMK' A
#
# COMPACT_ATOMS: atom_id res chain seq x y z
N MET A 1 18.71 -3.99 -4.14
CA MET A 1 18.19 -4.22 -2.77
C MET A 1 18.36 -2.94 -1.93
N GLU A 2 17.85 -1.79 -2.36
CA GLU A 2 18.03 -0.51 -1.60
C GLU A 2 16.85 -0.13 -0.70
N ASN A 3 15.68 -0.77 -0.87
CA ASN A 3 14.45 -0.35 -0.21
C ASN A 3 13.88 -1.35 0.80
N SER A 4 14.53 -2.51 0.93
CA SER A 4 14.15 -3.53 1.92
C SER A 4 14.18 -2.93 3.33
N GLY A 5 13.03 -2.96 4.02
CA GLY A 5 12.88 -2.47 5.38
C GLY A 5 12.48 -1.00 5.53
N LYS A 6 12.38 -0.22 4.45
CA LYS A 6 11.83 1.14 4.49
C LYS A 6 10.31 1.10 4.57
N PHE A 7 9.71 2.07 5.26
CA PHE A 7 8.26 2.20 5.36
C PHE A 7 7.73 3.24 4.36
N ALA A 8 6.58 2.95 3.75
CA ALA A 8 5.81 3.88 2.95
C ALA A 8 4.40 4.05 3.55
N LEU A 9 4.06 5.29 3.94
CA LEU A 9 2.71 5.66 4.36
C LEU A 9 1.93 6.16 3.15
N ILE A 10 0.81 5.52 2.84
CA ILE A 10 -0.02 5.85 1.68
C ILE A 10 -1.44 6.15 2.15
N THR A 11 -1.86 7.41 1.97
CA THR A 11 -3.23 7.86 2.24
C THR A 11 -4.08 7.74 0.98
N GLY A 12 -5.36 7.39 1.12
CA GLY A 12 -6.22 7.08 -0.02
C GLY A 12 -5.83 5.76 -0.70
N ALA A 13 -5.21 4.83 0.04
CA ALA A 13 -4.65 3.59 -0.49
C ALA A 13 -5.69 2.56 -0.97
N SER A 14 -6.97 2.78 -0.69
CA SER A 14 -8.02 1.81 -1.01
C SER A 14 -8.48 1.82 -2.47
N SER A 15 -8.09 2.83 -3.28
CA SER A 15 -8.46 2.91 -4.70
C SER A 15 -7.60 3.93 -5.47
N GLY A 16 -7.74 3.95 -6.80
CA GLY A 16 -7.13 4.96 -7.67
C GLY A 16 -5.61 4.99 -7.58
N ILE A 17 -5.04 6.19 -7.58
CA ILE A 17 -3.58 6.39 -7.59
C ILE A 17 -2.93 5.84 -6.31
N GLY A 18 -3.55 6.04 -5.15
CA GLY A 18 -3.01 5.52 -3.89
C GLY A 18 -2.87 3.99 -3.90
N TYR A 19 -3.85 3.29 -4.47
CA TYR A 19 -3.81 1.83 -4.62
C TYR A 19 -2.70 1.36 -5.57
N GLU A 20 -2.55 1.98 -6.75
CA GLU A 20 -1.50 1.59 -7.69
C GLU A 20 -0.10 1.93 -7.14
N LEU A 21 0.05 3.04 -6.41
CA LEU A 21 1.30 3.35 -5.71
C LEU A 21 1.61 2.29 -4.64
N ALA A 22 0.63 1.85 -3.86
CA ALA A 22 0.82 0.80 -2.87
C ALA A 22 1.36 -0.49 -3.51
N LYS A 23 0.85 -0.88 -4.69
CA LYS A 23 1.34 -2.05 -5.44
C LYS A 23 2.79 -1.90 -5.89
N LEU A 24 3.16 -0.71 -6.39
CA LEU A 24 4.54 -0.44 -6.80
C LEU A 24 5.50 -0.49 -5.59
N PHE A 25 5.13 0.11 -4.47
CA PHE A 25 5.94 0.06 -3.25
C PHE A 25 6.04 -1.35 -2.64
N ALA A 26 4.97 -2.15 -2.69
CA ALA A 26 5.01 -3.58 -2.30
C ALA A 26 6.05 -4.34 -3.14
N LYS A 27 5.97 -4.19 -4.47
CA LYS A 27 6.91 -4.82 -5.42
C LYS A 27 8.36 -4.40 -5.18
N ASP A 28 8.57 -3.17 -4.74
CA ASP A 28 9.89 -2.63 -4.41
C ASP A 28 10.37 -3.00 -2.97
N ASN A 29 9.66 -3.90 -2.28
CA ASN A 29 9.94 -4.43 -0.94
C ASN A 29 9.89 -3.40 0.20
N TYR A 30 8.96 -2.43 0.11
CA TYR A 30 8.65 -1.55 1.23
C TYR A 30 7.68 -2.21 2.21
N ASN A 31 7.83 -1.88 3.49
CA ASN A 31 6.78 -2.10 4.48
C ASN A 31 5.68 -1.04 4.27
N LEU A 32 4.44 -1.46 4.09
CA LEU A 32 3.35 -0.53 3.78
C LEU A 32 2.51 -0.19 5.01
N VAL A 33 2.20 1.10 5.16
CA VAL A 33 1.16 1.60 6.06
C VAL A 33 0.06 2.23 5.20
N LEU A 34 -1.08 1.56 5.11
CA LEU A 34 -2.18 1.97 4.25
C LEU A 34 -3.26 2.69 5.06
N VAL A 35 -3.71 3.85 4.58
CA VAL A 35 -4.75 4.66 5.25
C VAL A 35 -5.84 4.99 4.24
N ALA A 36 -7.09 4.69 4.58
CA ALA A 36 -8.27 5.11 3.83
C ALA A 36 -9.50 5.17 4.75
N ARG A 37 -10.56 5.84 4.28
CA ARG A 37 -11.79 6.05 5.06
C ARG A 37 -12.70 4.82 5.14
N ASN A 38 -12.66 3.96 4.13
CA ASN A 38 -13.53 2.79 4.03
C ASN A 38 -12.71 1.55 4.41
N GLU A 39 -13.08 0.93 5.53
CA GLU A 39 -12.35 -0.19 6.11
C GLU A 39 -12.38 -1.44 5.23
N GLU A 40 -13.52 -1.74 4.60
CA GLU A 40 -13.68 -2.93 3.75
C GLU A 40 -12.77 -2.85 2.51
N ASN A 41 -12.80 -1.73 1.80
CA ASN A 41 -11.92 -1.51 0.66
C ASN A 41 -10.44 -1.49 1.07
N LEU A 42 -10.12 -0.98 2.27
CA LEU A 42 -8.75 -0.97 2.79
C LEU A 42 -8.26 -2.38 3.12
N LYS A 43 -9.10 -3.23 3.71
CA LYS A 43 -8.81 -4.65 3.96
C LYS A 43 -8.58 -5.42 2.66
N GLN A 44 -9.42 -5.17 1.65
CA GLN A 44 -9.22 -5.75 0.33
C GLN A 44 -7.88 -5.30 -0.26
N ALA A 45 -7.62 -3.99 -0.26
CA ALA A 45 -6.36 -3.44 -0.78
C ALA A 45 -5.14 -4.03 -0.08
N ALA A 46 -5.17 -4.18 1.25
CA ALA A 46 -4.07 -4.80 2.01
C ALA A 46 -3.84 -6.27 1.63
N THR A 47 -4.88 -7.00 1.25
CA THR A 47 -4.77 -8.40 0.79
C THR A 47 -4.13 -8.53 -0.59
N ASP A 48 -4.29 -7.49 -1.42
CA ASP A 48 -3.76 -7.46 -2.78
C ASP A 48 -2.26 -7.13 -2.85
N MET A 49 -1.70 -6.52 -1.79
CA MET A 49 -0.27 -6.18 -1.71
C MET A 49 0.55 -7.42 -1.32
N LYS A 50 1.22 -8.05 -2.29
CA LYS A 50 2.14 -9.18 -2.10
C LYS A 50 3.55 -8.82 -2.54
#